data_AF-A0A0L8H0S1-F1
#
_entry.id   AF-A0A0L8H0S1-F1
#
_cell.length_a   1.000
_cell.length_b   1.000
_cell.length_c   1.000
_cell.angle_alpha   90.00
_cell.angle_beta   90.00
_cell.angle_gamma   90.00
#
_symmetry.space_group_name_H-M   'P 1'
#
loop_
_entity.id
_entity.type
_entity.pdbx_description
1 polymer ?
#
loop_
_entity_poly.entity_id
_entity_poly.type
_entity_poly.pdbx_seq_one_letter_code
_entity_poly.pdbx_strand_id
1 'polypeptide(L)'
;MFWKILHNFYGLSCTTPSSTDVTAPNTGYTTESKSDFKLTIFLAIFGAMIGLLLLVLSFYCFKRTIQEKRGLLFYTEDHSYHCEAIDQFISFLNMSKCKLEVAARLVKGSDPSRLSLEIQESDFIILVYSKALHKRIQAWKSNQDYINFLKEDNSALLTASLLGELEESNKLIICKFPQVPNSSVSSEFPSVKCYTLTKELNLLIQQIHGRGVDHELAVLDKNNKLNHNSLTNTIKNATNFEENSSYWFEDKYICPKKMESLNEMPDYAENFSDGCEHSIYSIPISYILEQINEYNDSLV
;
A
#
# COMPACT_ATOMS: atom_id res chain seq x y z
N MET A 1 14.46 -24.96 30.35
CA MET A 1 14.54 -26.41 30.64
C MET A 1 14.20 -27.14 29.36
N PHE A 2 15.21 -27.40 28.50
CA PHE A 2 15.25 -28.27 27.32
C PHE A 2 16.35 -27.75 26.38
N TRP A 3 17.61 -28.08 26.68
CA TRP A 3 18.63 -28.48 25.69
C TRP A 3 19.99 -28.62 26.39
N LYS A 4 20.33 -29.87 26.73
CA LYS A 4 21.70 -30.30 26.95
C LYS A 4 21.74 -31.77 26.55
N ILE A 5 22.58 -32.08 25.57
CA ILE A 5 23.40 -33.28 25.39
C ILE A 5 23.59 -33.44 23.89
N LEU A 6 24.68 -32.86 23.37
CA LEU A 6 25.60 -33.50 22.44
C LEU A 6 26.77 -32.54 22.23
N HIS A 7 27.95 -32.87 22.77
CA HIS A 7 29.21 -32.86 22.03
C HIS A 7 30.42 -33.07 22.96
N ASN A 8 31.35 -33.89 22.46
CA ASN A 8 32.79 -33.89 22.70
C ASN A 8 33.33 -34.53 23.98
N PHE A 9 33.63 -35.83 23.86
CA PHE A 9 34.86 -36.41 24.39
C PHE A 9 35.85 -36.55 23.22
N TYR A 10 37.08 -36.06 23.35
CA TYR A 10 38.33 -36.73 22.90
C TYR A 10 39.58 -35.89 23.24
N GLY A 11 40.55 -36.54 23.86
CA GLY A 11 41.96 -36.12 24.03
C GLY A 11 42.67 -37.17 24.90
N LEU A 12 43.31 -38.20 24.30
CA LEU A 12 44.78 -38.37 24.08
C LEU A 12 45.63 -38.22 25.37
N SER A 13 46.64 -39.03 25.73
CA SER A 13 47.35 -40.16 25.07
C SER A 13 48.44 -40.77 26.01
N CYS A 14 48.95 -41.97 25.63
CA CYS A 14 50.27 -42.63 25.93
C CYS A 14 50.54 -43.21 27.35
N THR A 15 51.10 -44.42 27.56
CA THR A 15 52.38 -45.02 27.05
C THR A 15 52.41 -46.58 27.08
N THR A 16 53.31 -47.17 26.26
CA THR A 16 53.66 -48.57 25.84
C THR A 16 54.60 -49.37 26.80
N PRO A 17 55.17 -50.59 26.50
CA PRO A 17 54.68 -51.87 25.89
C PRO A 17 55.23 -53.20 26.57
N SER A 18 54.96 -54.38 25.96
CA SER A 18 55.74 -55.68 25.92
C SER A 18 55.03 -56.93 26.49
N SER A 19 54.50 -57.85 25.65
CA SER A 19 55.04 -59.12 25.05
C SER A 19 54.81 -60.37 25.95
N THR A 20 54.46 -61.59 25.50
CA THR A 20 54.48 -62.29 24.19
C THR A 20 53.58 -63.54 24.27
N ASP A 21 52.94 -63.89 23.14
CA ASP A 21 52.60 -65.23 22.61
C ASP A 21 51.85 -66.30 23.44
N VAL A 22 50.74 -66.85 22.92
CA VAL A 22 50.63 -67.96 21.93
C VAL A 22 49.14 -68.35 21.82
N THR A 23 48.73 -68.77 20.62
CA THR A 23 47.66 -69.74 20.27
C THR A 23 46.34 -69.18 19.71
N ALA A 24 46.24 -69.18 18.37
CA ALA A 24 44.98 -69.25 17.64
C ALA A 24 44.43 -70.70 17.71
N PRO A 25 43.10 -70.92 17.67
CA PRO A 25 42.46 -70.90 16.35
C PRO A 25 41.01 -70.38 16.32
N ASN A 26 40.62 -70.05 15.10
CA ASN A 26 39.29 -70.13 14.50
C ASN A 26 38.28 -68.98 14.63
N THR A 27 38.05 -68.43 13.44
CA THR A 27 36.75 -68.12 12.83
C THR A 27 35.89 -67.07 13.52
N GLY A 28 36.09 -65.84 13.08
CA GLY A 28 35.05 -64.82 13.05
C GLY A 28 35.40 -63.85 11.95
N TYR A 29 34.86 -64.06 10.74
CA TYR A 29 34.71 -62.97 9.79
C TYR A 29 33.84 -61.92 10.49
N THR A 30 34.45 -60.92 11.13
CA THR A 30 33.78 -59.65 11.39
C THR A 30 33.68 -58.95 10.05
N THR A 31 32.71 -59.38 9.24
CA THR A 31 32.11 -58.52 8.24
C THR A 31 31.68 -57.26 8.97
N GLU A 32 32.40 -56.15 8.74
CA GLU A 32 31.96 -54.80 9.09
C GLU A 32 30.47 -54.67 8.76
N SER A 33 29.69 -54.10 9.68
CA SER A 33 28.24 -53.91 9.51
C SER A 33 27.96 -52.89 8.40
N LYS A 34 28.09 -53.32 7.14
CA LYS A 34 27.65 -52.58 5.96
C LYS A 34 26.14 -52.27 6.01
N SER A 35 25.38 -52.98 6.85
CA SER A 35 23.93 -52.75 7.02
C SER A 35 23.63 -51.46 7.76
N ASP A 36 24.36 -51.15 8.83
CA ASP A 36 24.04 -50.00 9.70
C ASP A 36 24.35 -48.70 8.98
N PHE A 37 25.47 -48.63 8.27
CA PHE A 37 25.85 -47.48 7.46
C PHE A 37 24.82 -47.18 6.35
N LYS A 38 24.29 -48.21 5.69
CA LYS A 38 23.23 -48.06 4.68
C LYS A 38 21.90 -47.63 5.29
N LEU A 39 21.55 -48.16 6.46
CA LEU A 39 20.33 -47.79 7.18
C LEU A 39 20.37 -46.33 7.64
N THR A 40 21.49 -45.87 8.20
CA THR A 40 21.69 -44.48 8.63
C THR A 40 21.61 -43.51 7.46
N ILE A 41 22.24 -43.84 6.33
CA ILE A 41 22.15 -43.03 5.11
C ILE A 41 20.70 -42.99 4.60
N PHE A 42 20.00 -44.12 4.58
CA PHE A 42 18.61 -44.17 4.12
C PHE A 42 17.67 -43.34 5.00
N LEU A 43 17.83 -43.41 6.32
CA LEU A 43 17.10 -42.59 7.30
C LEU A 43 17.41 -41.10 7.14
N ALA A 44 18.67 -40.74 6.90
CA ALA A 44 19.07 -39.35 6.67
C ALA A 44 18.44 -38.77 5.39
N ILE A 45 18.41 -39.55 4.30
CA ILE A 45 17.74 -39.15 3.05
C ILE A 45 16.23 -38.99 3.27
N PHE A 46 15.58 -39.94 3.95
CA PHE A 46 14.15 -39.84 4.25
C PHE A 46 13.84 -38.62 5.13
N GLY A 47 14.66 -38.36 6.14
CA GLY A 47 14.55 -37.18 7.01
C GLY A 47 14.73 -35.87 6.24
N ALA A 48 15.71 -35.79 5.34
CA ALA A 48 15.93 -34.63 4.49
C ALA A 48 14.76 -34.39 3.53
N MET A 49 14.19 -35.43 2.93
CA MET A 49 13.03 -35.34 2.05
C MET A 49 11.77 -34.88 2.79
N ILE A 50 11.52 -35.40 3.99
CA ILE A 50 10.40 -34.96 4.83
C ILE A 50 10.61 -33.51 5.27
N GLY A 51 11.82 -33.15 5.70
CA GLY A 51 12.17 -31.78 6.08
C GLY A 51 11.95 -30.79 4.94
N LEU A 52 12.41 -31.12 3.73
CA LEU A 52 12.20 -30.30 2.53
C LEU A 52 10.71 -30.18 2.19
N LEU A 53 9.95 -31.29 2.26
CA LEU A 53 8.51 -31.29 2.00
C LEU A 53 7.79 -30.36 2.98
N LEU A 54 8.10 -30.45 4.28
CA LEU A 54 7.51 -29.59 5.30
C LEU A 54 7.90 -28.12 5.12
N LEU A 55 9.12 -27.83 4.69
CA LEU A 55 9.57 -26.47 4.36
C LEU A 55 8.80 -25.89 3.17
N VAL A 56 8.62 -26.68 2.11
CA VAL A 56 7.82 -26.30 0.95
C VAL A 56 6.36 -26.11 1.34
N LEU A 57 5.80 -27.00 2.17
CA LEU A 57 4.41 -26.89 2.65
C LEU A 57 4.24 -25.67 3.56
N SER A 58 5.20 -25.41 4.45
CA SER A 58 5.25 -24.23 5.31
C SER A 58 5.28 -22.95 4.48
N PHE A 59 6.17 -22.87 3.50
CA PHE A 59 6.27 -21.72 2.59
C PHE A 59 5.00 -21.57 1.75
N TYR A 60 4.42 -22.68 1.29
CA TYR A 60 3.18 -22.70 0.54
C TYR A 60 1.98 -22.23 1.39
N CYS A 61 1.88 -22.65 2.64
CA CYS A 61 0.85 -22.18 3.57
C CYS A 61 1.07 -20.71 3.95
N PHE A 62 2.30 -20.29 4.22
CA PHE A 62 2.64 -18.91 4.57
C PHE A 62 2.31 -17.93 3.43
N LYS A 63 2.59 -18.32 2.18
CA LYS A 63 2.24 -17.52 1.00
C LYS A 63 0.73 -17.36 0.79
N ARG A 64 -0.09 -18.24 1.36
CA ARG A 64 -1.57 -18.20 1.23
C ARG A 64 -2.27 -17.48 2.37
N THR A 65 -1.55 -17.05 3.40
CA THR A 65 -2.13 -16.23 4.47
C THR A 65 -2.05 -14.75 4.10
N ILE A 66 -3.18 -14.05 4.15
CA ILE A 66 -3.27 -12.60 3.97
C ILE A 66 -2.47 -11.94 5.08
N GLN A 67 -1.36 -11.31 4.69
CA GLN A 67 -0.60 -10.41 5.55
C GLN A 67 -1.22 -9.02 5.52
N GLU A 68 -1.00 -8.25 6.58
CA GLU A 68 -1.39 -6.84 6.57
C GLU A 68 -0.58 -6.08 5.52
N LYS A 69 -1.26 -5.29 4.69
CA LYS A 69 -0.69 -4.43 3.66
C LYS A 69 -0.87 -2.98 4.06
N ARG A 70 0.19 -2.18 3.98
CA ARG A 70 0.16 -0.74 4.27
C ARG A 70 0.00 0.01 2.96
N GLY A 71 -0.96 0.93 2.90
CA GLY A 71 -1.15 1.77 1.72
C GLY A 71 -1.45 3.21 2.04
N LEU A 72 -1.23 4.06 1.03
CA LEU A 72 -1.56 5.48 1.08
C LEU A 72 -2.84 5.77 0.29
N LEU A 73 -3.61 6.72 0.79
CA LEU A 73 -4.80 7.24 0.15
C LEU A 73 -4.63 8.70 -0.22
N PHE A 74 -4.91 8.98 -1.49
CA PHE A 74 -5.04 10.31 -2.04
C PHE A 74 -6.46 10.50 -2.57
N TYR A 75 -7.08 11.63 -2.25
CA TYR A 75 -8.40 12.01 -2.73
C TYR A 75 -8.57 13.53 -2.65
N THR A 76 -9.47 14.09 -3.46
CA THR A 76 -9.90 15.49 -3.33
C THR A 76 -11.10 15.59 -2.40
N GLU A 77 -11.18 16.66 -1.63
CA GLU A 77 -12.26 16.90 -0.66
C GLU A 77 -13.53 17.42 -1.35
N ASP A 78 -14.06 16.76 -2.38
CA ASP A 78 -15.16 17.25 -3.24
C ASP A 78 -16.32 17.89 -2.46
N HIS A 79 -16.98 17.13 -1.57
CA HIS A 79 -18.06 17.58 -0.70
C HIS A 79 -18.21 16.64 0.51
N SER A 80 -19.02 17.02 1.50
CA SER A 80 -19.17 16.26 2.76
C SER A 80 -19.54 14.79 2.54
N TYR A 81 -20.52 14.49 1.68
CA TYR A 81 -20.91 13.11 1.36
C TYR A 81 -19.80 12.30 0.68
N HIS A 82 -18.92 12.95 -0.10
CA HIS A 82 -17.76 12.29 -0.69
C HIS A 82 -16.76 11.91 0.40
N CYS A 83 -16.41 12.85 1.28
CA CYS A 83 -15.51 12.59 2.41
C CYS A 83 -16.05 11.50 3.34
N GLU A 84 -17.36 11.49 3.63
CA GLU A 84 -18.01 10.44 4.43
C GLU A 84 -17.88 9.06 3.76
N ALA A 85 -18.08 8.98 2.44
CA ALA A 85 -17.89 7.75 1.69
C ALA A 85 -16.43 7.28 1.67
N ILE A 86 -15.46 8.21 1.62
CA ILE A 86 -14.03 7.91 1.78
C ILE A 86 -13.73 7.32 3.15
N ASP A 87 -14.26 7.87 4.24
CA ASP A 87 -14.05 7.33 5.60
C ASP A 87 -14.62 5.91 5.75
N GLN A 88 -15.79 5.63 5.16
CA GLN A 88 -16.34 4.28 5.10
C GLN A 88 -15.48 3.34 4.25
N PHE A 89 -14.90 3.85 3.16
CA PHE A 89 -14.01 3.08 2.30
C PHE A 89 -12.70 2.70 3.02
N ILE A 90 -12.08 3.64 3.75
CA ILE A 90 -10.92 3.38 4.61
C ILE A 90 -11.27 2.30 5.64
N SER A 91 -12.42 2.44 6.31
CA SER A 91 -12.89 1.47 7.31
C SER A 91 -13.06 0.08 6.71
N PHE A 92 -13.62 -0.02 5.49
CA PHE A 92 -13.78 -1.28 4.77
C PHE A 92 -12.43 -1.94 4.42
N LEU A 93 -11.45 -1.17 3.93
CA LEU A 93 -10.12 -1.69 3.59
C LEU A 93 -9.35 -2.14 4.83
N ASN A 94 -9.42 -1.38 5.93
CA ASN A 94 -8.76 -1.75 7.18
C ASN A 94 -9.23 -3.11 7.70
N MET A 95 -10.52 -3.43 7.57
CA MET A 95 -11.04 -4.77 7.93
C MET A 95 -10.59 -5.88 6.99
N SER A 96 -10.12 -5.52 5.80
CA SER A 96 -9.60 -6.45 4.79
C SER A 96 -8.08 -6.60 4.87
N LYS A 97 -7.47 -6.26 6.03
CA LYS A 97 -6.01 -6.24 6.26
C LYS A 97 -5.26 -5.32 5.28
N CYS A 98 -5.93 -4.30 4.76
CA CYS A 98 -5.34 -3.24 3.96
C CYS A 98 -5.36 -1.97 4.80
N LYS A 99 -4.31 -1.74 5.59
CA LYS A 99 -4.20 -0.56 6.45
C LYS A 99 -3.96 0.67 5.59
N LEU A 100 -5.00 1.49 5.44
CA LEU A 100 -5.00 2.64 4.56
C LEU A 100 -4.82 3.94 5.36
N GLU A 101 -3.78 4.69 5.05
CA GLU A 101 -3.45 5.97 5.69
C GLU A 101 -3.67 7.13 4.72
N VAL A 102 -4.36 8.18 5.17
CA VAL A 102 -4.60 9.39 4.36
C VAL A 102 -3.31 10.20 4.26
N ALA A 103 -2.81 10.39 3.03
CA ALA A 103 -1.48 10.96 2.80
C ALA A 103 -1.31 12.35 3.43
N ALA A 104 -2.28 13.25 3.29
CA ALA A 104 -2.17 14.61 3.84
C ALA A 104 -2.07 14.63 5.38
N ARG A 105 -2.63 13.64 6.08
CA ARG A 105 -2.49 13.51 7.55
C ARG A 105 -1.06 13.17 7.97
N LEU A 106 -0.29 12.51 7.11
CA LEU A 106 1.11 12.17 7.37
C LEU A 106 2.05 13.36 7.13
N VAL A 107 1.67 14.24 6.19
CA VAL A 107 2.47 15.39 5.77
C VAL A 107 2.23 16.62 6.64
N LYS A 108 1.05 16.74 7.26
CA LYS A 108 0.69 17.89 8.11
C LYS A 108 1.68 18.12 9.26
N GLY A 109 2.42 19.22 9.18
CA GLY A 109 3.44 19.62 10.16
C GLY A 109 4.77 18.87 10.04
N SER A 110 5.04 18.21 8.91
CA SER A 110 6.27 17.44 8.68
C SER A 110 7.01 17.88 7.41
N ASP A 111 8.27 17.46 7.29
CA ASP A 111 9.12 17.73 6.12
C ASP A 111 8.49 17.16 4.83
N PRO A 112 8.35 17.93 3.74
CA PRO A 112 7.90 17.46 2.43
C PRO A 112 8.59 16.18 1.94
N SER A 113 9.86 15.97 2.32
CA SER A 113 10.63 14.75 1.98
C SER A 113 10.01 13.47 2.56
N ARG A 114 9.20 13.59 3.61
CA ARG A 114 8.51 12.47 4.25
C ARG A 114 7.48 11.84 3.33
N LEU A 115 6.80 12.59 2.47
CA LEU A 115 5.79 12.03 1.57
C LEU A 115 6.40 11.02 0.60
N SER A 116 7.51 11.37 -0.04
CA SER A 116 8.22 10.48 -0.96
C SER A 116 8.72 9.21 -0.25
N LEU A 117 9.17 9.33 1.00
CA LEU A 117 9.52 8.15 1.81
C LEU A 117 8.29 7.25 2.05
N GLU A 118 7.16 7.81 2.45
CA GLU A 118 5.94 7.04 2.70
C GLU A 118 5.42 6.36 1.41
N ILE A 119 5.56 7.01 0.24
CA ILE A 119 5.28 6.43 -1.09
C ILE A 119 6.18 5.23 -1.37
N GLN A 120 7.47 5.33 -1.04
CA GLN A 120 8.44 4.25 -1.21
C GLN A 120 8.21 3.08 -0.25
N GLU A 121 7.81 3.35 0.99
CA GLU A 121 7.57 2.32 2.01
C GLU A 121 6.21 1.62 1.89
N SER A 122 5.23 2.26 1.24
CA SER A 122 3.90 1.69 1.09
C SER A 122 3.88 0.48 0.14
N ASP A 123 3.07 -0.53 0.46
CA ASP A 123 2.83 -1.69 -0.40
C ASP A 123 2.00 -1.34 -1.64
N PHE A 124 1.04 -0.42 -1.48
CA PHE A 124 0.13 0.01 -2.53
C PHE A 124 -0.30 1.46 -2.32
N ILE A 125 -0.74 2.12 -3.39
CA ILE A 125 -1.22 3.50 -3.33
C ILE A 125 -2.59 3.57 -4.00
N ILE A 126 -3.57 4.17 -3.34
CA ILE A 126 -4.90 4.40 -3.88
C ILE A 126 -5.08 5.89 -4.15
N LEU A 127 -5.39 6.23 -5.40
CA LEU A 127 -5.91 7.53 -5.78
C LEU A 127 -7.41 7.38 -6.06
N VAL A 128 -8.24 8.07 -5.29
CA VAL A 128 -9.69 8.13 -5.55
C VAL A 128 -9.95 9.24 -6.54
N TYR A 129 -10.24 8.84 -7.76
CA TYR A 129 -10.51 9.72 -8.88
C TYR A 129 -11.97 10.20 -8.83
N SER A 130 -12.14 11.52 -8.81
CA SER A 130 -13.42 12.21 -8.70
C SER A 130 -13.65 13.22 -9.84
N LYS A 131 -14.84 13.82 -9.88
CA LYS A 131 -15.14 14.91 -10.82
C LYS A 131 -14.26 16.12 -10.55
N ALA A 132 -13.95 16.43 -9.28
CA ALA A 132 -13.12 17.58 -8.96
C ALA A 132 -11.67 17.37 -9.43
N LEU A 133 -11.08 16.21 -9.16
CA LEU A 133 -9.74 15.89 -9.63
C LEU A 133 -9.64 15.94 -11.16
N HIS A 134 -10.62 15.36 -11.87
CA HIS A 134 -10.67 15.43 -13.33
C HIS A 134 -10.64 16.88 -13.83
N LYS A 135 -11.52 17.75 -13.29
CA LYS A 135 -11.56 19.16 -13.70
C LYS A 135 -10.26 19.90 -13.40
N ARG A 136 -9.62 19.59 -12.27
CA ARG A 136 -8.30 20.16 -11.93
C ARG A 136 -7.24 19.75 -12.93
N ILE A 137 -7.17 18.47 -13.29
CA ILE A 137 -6.24 17.95 -14.30
C ILE A 137 -6.46 18.63 -15.66
N GLN A 138 -7.72 18.85 -16.04
CA GLN A 138 -8.05 19.59 -17.28
C GLN A 138 -7.62 21.06 -17.24
N ALA A 139 -7.72 21.72 -16.07
CA ALA A 139 -7.22 23.09 -15.90
C ALA A 139 -5.69 23.16 -16.04
N TRP A 140 -4.95 22.20 -15.47
CA TRP A 140 -3.49 22.16 -15.59
C TRP A 140 -3.02 22.04 -17.04
N LYS A 141 -3.75 21.32 -17.90
CA LYS A 141 -3.46 21.27 -19.36
C LYS A 141 -3.52 22.64 -20.03
N SER A 142 -4.21 23.60 -19.44
CA SER A 142 -4.31 25.00 -19.90
C SER A 142 -3.45 25.97 -19.07
N ASN A 143 -2.51 25.46 -18.27
CA ASN A 143 -1.70 26.24 -17.33
C ASN A 143 -2.53 27.05 -16.32
N GLN A 144 -3.61 26.44 -15.81
CA GLN A 144 -4.50 27.02 -14.81
C GLN A 144 -4.71 26.08 -13.62
N ASP A 145 -5.09 26.63 -12.47
CA ASP A 145 -5.54 25.84 -11.31
C ASP A 145 -6.68 26.56 -10.56
N TYR A 146 -7.39 25.83 -9.71
CA TYR A 146 -8.43 26.35 -8.83
C TYR A 146 -7.86 26.61 -7.44
N ILE A 147 -7.92 27.87 -7.00
CA ILE A 147 -7.43 28.32 -5.68
C ILE A 147 -8.01 27.49 -4.53
N ASN A 148 -9.29 27.13 -4.62
CA ASN A 148 -9.97 26.49 -3.51
C ASN A 148 -9.47 25.06 -3.24
N PHE A 149 -8.80 24.39 -4.20
CA PHE A 149 -8.09 23.14 -3.89
C PHE A 149 -6.92 23.36 -2.91
N LEU A 150 -6.29 24.55 -2.91
CA LEU A 150 -5.15 24.85 -2.05
C LEU A 150 -5.56 25.11 -0.58
N LYS A 151 -6.86 25.24 -0.30
CA LYS A 151 -7.40 25.48 1.05
C LYS A 151 -7.66 24.19 1.85
N GLU A 152 -7.54 23.06 1.19
CA GLU A 152 -8.02 21.75 1.66
C GLU A 152 -6.85 20.78 1.65
N ASP A 153 -6.35 20.37 2.81
CA ASP A 153 -5.08 19.64 2.92
C ASP A 153 -4.96 18.44 1.96
N ASN A 154 -6.03 17.65 1.79
CA ASN A 154 -6.01 16.47 0.91
C ASN A 154 -6.01 16.85 -0.57
N SER A 155 -6.85 17.82 -0.92
CA SER A 155 -6.93 18.42 -2.24
C SER A 155 -5.60 19.09 -2.63
N ALA A 156 -5.03 19.85 -1.72
CA ALA A 156 -3.88 20.71 -1.94
C ALA A 156 -2.61 19.89 -2.22
N LEU A 157 -2.47 18.74 -1.53
CA LEU A 157 -1.40 17.77 -1.75
C LEU A 157 -1.35 17.23 -3.18
N LEU A 158 -2.50 17.10 -3.84
CA LEU A 158 -2.61 16.57 -5.20
C LEU A 158 -2.17 17.61 -6.24
N THR A 159 -0.87 17.64 -6.52
CA THR A 159 -0.26 18.45 -7.58
C THR A 159 0.00 17.64 -8.85
N ALA A 160 0.22 18.32 -9.97
CA ALA A 160 0.59 17.65 -11.23
C ALA A 160 1.89 16.84 -11.10
N SER A 161 2.89 17.36 -10.37
CA SER A 161 4.16 16.67 -10.13
C SER A 161 3.98 15.40 -9.29
N LEU A 162 3.20 15.48 -8.21
CA LEU A 162 2.93 14.33 -7.36
C LEU A 162 2.19 13.24 -8.13
N LEU A 163 1.21 13.58 -8.96
CA LEU A 163 0.53 12.58 -9.79
C LEU A 163 1.49 11.83 -10.72
N GLY A 164 2.49 12.51 -11.27
CA GLY A 164 3.57 11.90 -12.04
C GLY A 164 4.38 10.91 -11.18
N GLU A 165 4.83 11.32 -9.99
CA GLU A 165 5.56 10.45 -9.05
C GLU A 165 4.74 9.20 -8.67
N LEU A 166 3.44 9.37 -8.43
CA LEU A 166 2.55 8.27 -8.10
C LEU A 166 2.44 7.27 -9.27
N GLU A 167 2.31 7.74 -10.51
CA GLU A 167 2.24 6.86 -11.68
C GLU A 167 3.56 6.10 -11.90
N GLU A 168 4.70 6.77 -11.74
CA GLU A 168 6.03 6.16 -11.86
C GLU A 168 6.33 5.12 -10.77
N SER A 169 5.65 5.18 -9.62
CA SER A 169 5.86 4.24 -8.51
C SER A 169 5.53 2.78 -8.85
N ASN A 170 4.73 2.52 -9.91
CA ASN A 170 4.14 1.21 -10.25
C ASN A 170 3.27 0.58 -9.14
N LYS A 171 2.95 1.32 -8.08
CA LYS A 171 2.10 0.91 -6.95
C LYS A 171 0.71 1.52 -6.98
N LEU A 172 0.49 2.47 -7.89
CA LEU A 172 -0.75 3.24 -8.02
C LEU A 172 -1.90 2.36 -8.49
N ILE A 173 -3.02 2.50 -7.80
CA ILE A 173 -4.31 1.93 -8.12
C ILE A 173 -5.32 3.06 -8.16
N ILE A 174 -6.06 3.18 -9.26
CA ILE A 174 -7.14 4.16 -9.35
C ILE A 174 -8.43 3.53 -8.83
N CYS A 175 -9.09 4.21 -7.91
CA CYS A 175 -10.45 3.91 -7.51
C CYS A 175 -11.36 5.03 -7.96
N LYS A 176 -12.61 4.74 -8.31
CA LYS A 176 -13.59 5.78 -8.64
C LYS A 176 -14.99 5.45 -8.16
N PHE A 177 -15.79 6.48 -7.97
CA PHE A 177 -17.20 6.33 -7.68
C PHE A 177 -17.97 5.88 -8.94
N PRO A 178 -19.13 5.19 -8.81
CA PRO A 178 -19.88 4.67 -9.94
C PRO A 178 -20.30 5.71 -10.98
N GLN A 179 -20.59 6.95 -10.56
CA GLN A 179 -21.01 8.04 -11.43
C GLN A 179 -19.88 8.61 -12.30
N VAL A 180 -18.61 8.33 -11.97
CA VAL A 180 -17.48 8.86 -12.71
C VAL A 180 -17.21 7.97 -13.94
N PRO A 181 -17.17 8.53 -15.16
CA PRO A 181 -16.99 7.75 -16.38
C PRO A 181 -15.57 7.19 -16.51
N ASN A 182 -15.46 5.94 -17.01
CA ASN A 182 -14.17 5.28 -17.24
C ASN A 182 -13.30 6.02 -18.26
N SER A 183 -13.93 6.66 -19.26
CA SER A 183 -13.24 7.37 -20.34
C SER A 183 -12.33 8.47 -19.82
N SER A 184 -12.78 9.25 -18.81
CA SER A 184 -11.98 10.29 -18.18
C SER A 184 -10.72 9.72 -17.54
N VAL A 185 -10.86 8.65 -16.76
CA VAL A 185 -9.71 7.98 -16.10
C VAL A 185 -8.75 7.41 -17.13
N SER A 186 -9.23 6.67 -18.13
CA SER A 186 -8.37 6.06 -19.13
C SER A 186 -7.60 7.07 -19.99
N SER A 187 -8.10 8.31 -20.09
CA SER A 187 -7.43 9.37 -20.84
C SER A 187 -6.29 10.01 -20.07
N GLU A 188 -6.34 9.97 -18.73
CA GLU A 188 -5.37 10.61 -17.84
C GLU A 188 -4.39 9.59 -17.25
N PHE A 189 -4.83 8.35 -17.05
CA PHE A 189 -4.05 7.23 -16.49
C PHE A 189 -4.22 5.96 -17.34
N PRO A 190 -3.74 5.94 -18.59
CA PRO A 190 -4.01 4.85 -19.54
C PRO A 190 -3.42 3.50 -19.12
N SER A 191 -2.32 3.51 -18.36
CA SER A 191 -1.58 2.32 -17.96
C SER A 191 -1.95 1.80 -16.56
N VAL A 192 -2.79 2.54 -15.83
CA VAL A 192 -3.12 2.22 -14.44
C VAL A 192 -4.49 1.53 -14.35
N LYS A 193 -4.58 0.48 -13.54
CA LYS A 193 -5.85 -0.21 -13.33
C LYS A 193 -6.82 0.68 -12.54
N CYS A 194 -8.06 0.75 -13.03
CA CYS A 194 -9.15 1.47 -12.40
C CYS A 194 -10.21 0.51 -11.85
N TYR A 195 -10.62 0.72 -10.59
CA TYR A 195 -11.65 -0.04 -9.90
C TYR A 195 -12.83 0.85 -9.53
N THR A 196 -14.02 0.40 -9.84
CA THR A 196 -15.28 1.07 -9.47
C THR A 196 -15.69 0.64 -8.06
N LEU A 197 -15.72 1.60 -7.14
CA LEU A 197 -16.16 1.40 -5.76
C LEU A 197 -17.59 0.83 -5.75
N THR A 198 -17.90 0.00 -4.75
CA THR A 198 -19.08 -0.90 -4.63
C THR A 198 -19.10 -2.14 -5.53
N LYS A 199 -18.71 -2.04 -6.81
CA LYS A 199 -18.83 -3.17 -7.76
C LYS A 199 -17.61 -4.07 -7.79
N GLU A 200 -16.42 -3.48 -7.66
CA GLU A 200 -15.15 -4.15 -7.90
C GLU A 200 -14.27 -4.21 -6.65
N LEU A 201 -14.87 -4.06 -5.46
CA LEU A 201 -14.15 -4.05 -4.18
C LEU A 201 -13.38 -5.36 -3.93
N ASN A 202 -13.98 -6.51 -4.23
CA ASN A 202 -13.30 -7.80 -4.09
C ASN A 202 -12.11 -7.93 -5.06
N LEU A 203 -12.25 -7.40 -6.28
CA LEU A 203 -11.15 -7.39 -7.26
C LEU A 203 -10.02 -6.44 -6.84
N LEU A 204 -10.36 -5.31 -6.21
CA LEU A 204 -9.39 -4.39 -5.62
C LEU A 204 -8.60 -5.07 -4.51
N ILE A 205 -9.27 -5.75 -3.58
CA ILE A 205 -8.58 -6.45 -2.48
C ILE A 205 -7.70 -7.58 -3.03
N GLN A 206 -8.17 -8.34 -4.04
CA GLN A 206 -7.36 -9.35 -4.73
C GLN A 206 -6.13 -8.75 -5.42
N GLN A 207 -6.24 -7.54 -5.96
CA GLN A 207 -5.10 -6.85 -6.57
C GLN A 207 -4.05 -6.47 -5.52
N ILE A 208 -4.46 -6.05 -4.32
CA ILE A 208 -3.56 -5.67 -3.22
C ILE A 208 -2.85 -6.90 -2.61
N HIS A 209 -3.60 -7.98 -2.33
CA HIS A 209 -3.04 -9.17 -1.69
C HIS A 209 -2.45 -10.19 -2.66
N GLY A 210 -2.75 -10.07 -3.95
CA GLY A 210 -2.33 -11.01 -4.99
C GLY A 210 -3.27 -12.20 -5.19
N ARG A 211 -3.04 -12.99 -6.24
CA ARG A 211 -3.85 -14.18 -6.57
C ARG A 211 -3.59 -15.32 -5.58
N GLY A 212 -4.65 -16.03 -5.16
CA GLY A 212 -4.54 -17.26 -4.35
C GLY A 212 -5.04 -17.17 -2.90
N VAL A 213 -5.54 -16.01 -2.49
CA VAL A 213 -6.15 -15.71 -1.18
C VAL A 213 -7.69 -15.73 -1.20
N ASP A 214 -8.30 -16.22 -2.29
CA ASP A 214 -9.75 -16.16 -2.52
C ASP A 214 -10.59 -16.78 -1.38
N HIS A 215 -10.08 -17.83 -0.74
CA HIS A 215 -10.77 -18.47 0.37
C HIS A 215 -10.75 -17.62 1.65
N GLU A 216 -9.62 -17.00 1.98
CA GLU A 216 -9.52 -16.08 3.13
C GLU A 216 -10.30 -14.79 2.88
N LEU A 217 -10.30 -14.30 1.63
CA LEU A 217 -11.11 -13.15 1.22
C LEU A 217 -12.60 -13.44 1.37
N ALA A 218 -13.07 -14.63 0.98
CA ALA A 218 -14.48 -15.01 1.17
C ALA A 218 -14.89 -15.06 2.65
N VAL A 219 -13.97 -15.45 3.55
CA VAL A 219 -14.20 -15.44 5.00
C VAL A 219 -14.27 -14.01 5.54
N LEU A 220 -13.37 -13.13 5.09
CA LEU A 220 -13.39 -11.70 5.45
C LEU A 220 -14.65 -11.01 4.92
N ASP A 221 -15.04 -11.28 3.67
CA ASP A 221 -16.22 -10.70 3.02
C ASP A 221 -17.52 -11.04 3.77
N LYS A 222 -17.64 -12.28 4.26
CA LYS A 222 -18.77 -12.70 5.10
C LYS A 222 -18.87 -11.90 6.40
N ASN A 223 -17.74 -11.51 6.99
CA ASN A 223 -17.70 -10.67 8.19
C ASN A 223 -17.91 -9.18 7.87
N ASN A 224 -17.56 -8.75 6.65
CA ASN A 224 -17.60 -7.35 6.22
C ASN A 224 -18.95 -6.89 5.64
N LYS A 225 -19.96 -7.76 5.60
CA LYS A 225 -21.27 -7.48 4.99
C LYS A 225 -21.95 -6.20 5.50
N LEU A 226 -21.82 -5.88 6.79
CA LEU A 226 -22.38 -4.66 7.38
C LEU A 226 -21.67 -3.39 6.85
N ASN A 227 -20.35 -3.42 6.71
CA ASN A 227 -19.58 -2.28 6.19
C ASN A 227 -19.75 -2.12 4.68
N HIS A 228 -19.93 -3.21 3.96
CA HIS A 228 -20.27 -3.15 2.53
C HIS A 228 -21.59 -2.38 2.33
N ASN A 229 -22.59 -2.60 3.20
CA ASN A 229 -23.84 -1.83 3.16
C ASN A 229 -23.63 -0.36 3.53
N SER A 230 -22.84 -0.08 4.57
CA SER A 230 -22.52 1.29 4.99
C SER A 230 -21.81 2.09 3.88
N LEU A 231 -20.78 1.51 3.27
CA LEU A 231 -20.05 2.08 2.14
C LEU A 231 -20.96 2.27 0.92
N THR A 232 -21.80 1.28 0.60
CA THR A 232 -22.75 1.40 -0.52
C THR A 232 -23.75 2.53 -0.29
N ASN A 233 -24.25 2.69 0.93
CA ASN A 233 -25.20 3.75 1.27
C ASN A 233 -24.56 5.15 1.21
N THR A 234 -23.35 5.32 1.75
CA THR A 234 -22.64 6.61 1.70
C THR A 234 -22.24 6.98 0.28
N ILE A 235 -21.79 6.02 -0.54
CA ILE A 235 -21.56 6.23 -1.98
C ILE A 235 -22.86 6.64 -2.67
N LYS A 236 -23.99 5.97 -2.38
CA LYS A 236 -25.29 6.35 -2.95
C LYS A 236 -25.70 7.77 -2.56
N ASN A 237 -25.46 8.18 -1.31
CA ASN A 237 -25.74 9.54 -0.86
C ASN A 237 -24.88 10.56 -1.61
N ALA A 238 -23.60 10.28 -1.81
CA ALA A 238 -22.71 11.12 -2.61
C ALA A 238 -23.20 11.23 -4.06
N THR A 239 -23.54 10.10 -4.70
CA THR A 239 -24.11 10.09 -6.06
C THR A 239 -25.40 10.90 -6.14
N ASN A 240 -26.34 10.69 -5.22
CA ASN A 240 -27.60 11.43 -5.18
C ASN A 240 -27.37 12.94 -4.99
N PHE A 241 -26.40 13.33 -4.17
CA PHE A 241 -26.06 14.74 -3.99
C PHE A 241 -25.57 15.36 -5.30
N GLU A 242 -24.65 14.70 -6.00
CA GLU A 242 -24.12 15.18 -7.27
C GLU A 242 -25.19 15.28 -8.37
N GLU A 243 -26.14 14.34 -8.40
CA GLU A 243 -27.28 14.34 -9.33
C GLU A 243 -28.27 15.48 -9.03
N ASN A 244 -28.54 15.75 -7.76
CA ASN A 244 -29.50 16.78 -7.34
C ASN A 244 -28.89 18.19 -7.29
N SER A 245 -27.56 18.30 -7.28
CA SER A 245 -26.84 19.57 -7.15
C SER A 245 -25.86 19.74 -8.31
N SER A 246 -26.33 19.81 -9.56
CA SER A 246 -25.49 19.76 -10.76
C SER A 246 -24.32 20.77 -10.80
N TYR A 247 -24.47 21.91 -10.13
CA TYR A 247 -23.48 23.00 -10.04
C TYR A 247 -22.60 22.96 -8.79
N TRP A 248 -22.67 21.89 -7.99
CA TRP A 248 -21.91 21.78 -6.72
C TRP A 248 -20.42 22.07 -6.90
N PHE A 249 -19.85 21.67 -8.04
CA PHE A 249 -18.43 21.90 -8.33
C PHE A 249 -18.18 23.38 -8.58
N GLU A 250 -18.96 24.02 -9.42
CA GLU A 250 -18.84 25.44 -9.77
C GLU A 250 -19.08 26.33 -8.55
N ASP A 251 -20.01 25.94 -7.68
CA ASP A 251 -20.33 26.64 -6.43
C ASP A 251 -19.15 26.59 -5.44
N LYS A 252 -18.43 25.46 -5.41
CA LYS A 252 -17.29 25.25 -4.51
C LYS A 252 -15.97 25.73 -5.09
N TYR A 253 -15.67 25.37 -6.32
CA TYR A 253 -14.43 25.61 -7.04
C TYR A 253 -14.68 26.68 -8.11
N ILE A 254 -14.55 27.94 -7.68
CA ILE A 254 -14.63 29.14 -8.54
C ILE A 254 -13.68 28.99 -9.74
N CYS A 255 -14.03 29.59 -10.88
CA CYS A 255 -13.27 29.55 -12.15
C CYS A 255 -11.74 29.46 -11.98
N PRO A 256 -11.08 28.56 -12.73
CA PRO A 256 -9.65 28.35 -12.63
C PRO A 256 -8.91 29.61 -13.09
N LYS A 257 -7.80 29.92 -12.43
CA LYS A 257 -6.95 31.07 -12.75
C LYS A 257 -5.63 30.61 -13.31
N LYS A 258 -4.97 31.47 -14.10
CA LYS A 258 -3.61 31.20 -14.57
C LYS A 258 -2.67 31.01 -13.38
N MET A 259 -1.76 30.04 -13.49
CA MET A 259 -0.81 29.70 -12.43
C MET A 259 -0.02 30.93 -11.95
N GLU A 260 0.42 31.79 -12.88
CA GLU A 260 1.12 33.06 -12.62
C GLU A 260 0.32 34.01 -11.71
N SER A 261 -0.99 34.08 -11.91
CA SER A 261 -1.88 34.96 -11.12
C SER A 261 -2.21 34.41 -9.73
N LEU A 262 -1.85 33.15 -9.45
CA LEU A 262 -1.94 32.56 -8.13
C LEU A 262 -0.76 32.98 -7.24
N ASN A 263 0.41 33.28 -7.84
CA ASN A 263 1.59 33.82 -7.14
C ASN A 263 1.37 35.24 -6.64
N GLU A 264 0.52 36.00 -7.32
CA GLU A 264 0.21 37.40 -7.02
C GLU A 264 -0.97 37.56 -6.06
N MET A 265 -1.60 36.45 -5.64
CA MET A 265 -2.76 36.54 -4.77
C MET A 265 -2.31 36.84 -3.35
N PRO A 266 -2.79 37.96 -2.73
CA PRO A 266 -2.37 38.34 -1.39
C PRO A 266 -2.66 37.19 -0.41
N ASP A 267 -1.74 36.98 0.53
CA ASP A 267 -1.91 36.01 1.61
C ASP A 267 -3.24 36.28 2.32
N TYR A 268 -4.27 35.51 1.97
CA TYR A 268 -5.57 35.58 2.65
C TYR A 268 -5.50 35.05 4.10
N ALA A 269 -4.29 34.77 4.61
CA ALA A 269 -4.03 34.48 6.02
C ALA A 269 -4.61 35.56 6.96
N GLU A 270 -4.72 36.82 6.52
CA GLU A 270 -5.14 37.93 7.38
C GLU A 270 -6.66 38.04 7.65
N ASN A 271 -7.54 37.27 6.99
CA ASN A 271 -8.99 37.36 7.23
C ASN A 271 -9.63 36.12 7.88
N PHE A 272 -8.84 35.21 8.44
CA PHE A 272 -9.37 34.08 9.21
C PHE A 272 -9.58 34.48 10.68
N SER A 273 -10.67 35.19 10.96
CA SER A 273 -11.11 35.49 12.34
C SER A 273 -11.80 34.31 13.04
N ASP A 274 -11.77 33.11 12.46
CA ASP A 274 -12.28 31.89 13.08
C ASP A 274 -11.19 30.80 13.04
N GLY A 275 -10.30 30.85 14.02
CA GLY A 275 -9.81 29.73 14.83
C GLY A 275 -9.33 28.40 14.20
N CYS A 276 -9.23 28.24 12.89
CA CYS A 276 -8.72 27.03 12.25
C CYS A 276 -7.27 27.21 11.84
N GLU A 277 -6.43 27.08 12.86
CA GLU A 277 -4.99 27.01 12.80
C GLU A 277 -4.50 25.80 11.94
N HIS A 278 -3.59 26.09 11.00
CA HIS A 278 -2.65 25.20 10.28
C HIS A 278 -3.20 24.37 9.09
N SER A 279 -3.17 24.98 7.90
CA SER A 279 -3.05 24.28 6.59
C SER A 279 -1.69 23.59 6.48
N ILE A 280 -1.56 22.50 5.71
CA ILE A 280 -0.25 21.88 5.36
C ILE A 280 0.71 22.88 4.71
N TYR A 281 0.14 23.93 4.14
CA TYR A 281 0.83 25.11 3.64
C TYR A 281 0.78 26.20 4.70
N SER A 282 1.60 26.06 5.74
CA SER A 282 1.94 27.14 6.68
C SER A 282 2.93 28.15 6.07
N ILE A 283 3.19 28.03 4.77
CA ILE A 283 4.08 28.87 3.97
C ILE A 283 3.21 29.60 2.93
N PRO A 284 3.49 30.89 2.62
CA PRO A 284 2.75 31.64 1.61
C PRO A 284 2.55 30.84 0.32
N ILE A 285 1.36 30.93 -0.27
CA ILE A 285 0.99 30.21 -1.51
C ILE A 285 2.00 30.49 -2.63
N SER A 286 2.59 31.69 -2.65
CA SER A 286 3.67 32.09 -3.55
C SER A 286 4.88 31.16 -3.49
N TYR A 287 5.29 30.68 -2.32
CA TYR A 287 6.44 29.79 -2.14
C TYR A 287 6.18 28.38 -2.66
N ILE A 288 4.95 27.89 -2.52
CA ILE A 288 4.54 26.56 -3.01
C ILE A 288 4.50 26.55 -4.54
N LEU A 289 4.02 27.65 -5.13
CA LEU A 289 3.98 27.79 -6.58
C LEU A 289 5.36 28.07 -7.17
N GLU A 290 6.27 28.72 -6.43
CA GLU A 290 7.68 28.88 -6.83
C GLU A 290 8.39 27.53 -6.93
N GLN A 291 8.17 26.60 -5.98
CA GLN A 291 8.68 25.23 -6.09
C GLN A 291 8.08 24.43 -7.26
N ILE A 292 6.82 24.67 -7.61
CA ILE A 292 6.18 24.03 -8.77
C ILE A 292 6.77 24.56 -10.09
N ASN A 293 7.14 25.85 -10.15
CA ASN A 293 7.71 26.47 -11.34
C ASN A 293 9.20 26.14 -11.55
N GLU A 294 10.02 26.10 -10.49
CA GLU A 294 11.44 25.73 -10.60
C GLU A 294 11.64 24.33 -11.21
N TYR A 295 10.73 23.40 -10.96
CA TYR A 295 10.80 22.05 -11.55
C TYR A 295 10.43 22.04 -13.04
N ASN A 296 9.47 22.86 -13.48
CA ASN A 296 9.07 22.94 -14.90
C ASN A 296 10.15 23.59 -15.78
N ASP A 297 10.88 24.57 -15.26
CA ASP A 297 12.02 25.18 -15.96
C ASP A 297 13.23 24.23 -16.05
N SER A 298 13.34 23.25 -15.15
CA SER A 298 14.40 22.24 -15.18
C SER A 298 14.19 21.11 -16.21
N LEU A 299 13.01 21.08 -16.85
CA LEU A 299 12.61 20.09 -17.85
C LEU A 299 12.61 20.63 -19.30
N VAL A 300 13.11 21.86 -19.51
CA VAL A 300 13.32 22.48 -20.84
C VAL A 300 14.77 22.28 -21.32
#